data_AF-A0A956TCE8-F1
#
_entry.id   AF-A0A956TCE8-F1
#
_cell.length_a   1.000
_cell.length_b   1.000
_cell.length_c   1.000
_cell.angle_alpha   90.00
_cell.angle_beta   90.00
_cell.angle_gamma   90.00
#
_symmetry.space_group_name_H-M   'P 1'
#
loop_
_entity.id
_entity.type
_entity.pdbx_description
1 polymer ?
#
loop_
_entity_poly.entity_id
_entity_poly.type
_entity_poly.pdbx_seq_one_letter_code
_entity_poly.pdbx_strand_id
1 'polypeptide(L)'
;REASRELLAEAQQPLAASEFASAVEIANDAGRLVGKNKPELAALATVRAKCAYLQKDYTLAYQEAARASELAPDNKDYAARLATYKQADLEHVDRAELMSADFRFPPAKRSGGSHTGIYILSSNEQEWVGRGREINWSPRRDKIKVNPSYSYDGKAPRGVNISIETAEHSWYNITFSAGEKAIRPGHFRVSRDHYDWRGPRLSFSGDGRANSNDSGEFVVHEVTFSQDKKRVLSFAADFLQKGDRDYPVWGQVRYRSAYD
;
A
#
# COMPACT_ATOMS: atom_id res chain seq x y z
N ARG A 1 35.61 9.50 20.20
CA ARG A 1 34.99 10.73 19.63
C ARG A 1 35.66 11.16 18.34
N GLU A 2 36.99 11.27 18.30
CA GLU A 2 37.72 11.57 17.06
C GLU A 2 37.67 10.38 16.08
N ALA A 3 38.08 9.19 16.53
CA ALA A 3 37.96 7.95 15.75
C ALA A 3 36.52 7.62 15.27
N SER A 4 35.49 7.95 16.06
CA SER A 4 34.09 7.75 15.65
C SER A 4 33.62 8.75 14.59
N ARG A 5 34.20 9.96 14.56
CA ARG A 5 33.91 10.97 13.54
C ARG A 5 34.62 10.66 12.24
N GLU A 6 35.83 10.13 12.30
CA GLU A 6 36.58 9.67 11.13
C GLU A 6 35.86 8.52 10.43
N LEU A 7 35.45 7.49 11.18
CA LEU A 7 34.67 6.36 10.63
C LEU A 7 33.30 6.80 10.09
N LEU A 8 32.65 7.78 10.74
CA LEU A 8 31.38 8.33 10.23
C LEU A 8 31.59 9.11 8.92
N ALA A 9 32.67 9.88 8.81
CA ALA A 9 33.01 10.61 7.60
C ALA A 9 33.35 9.65 6.44
N GLU A 10 34.06 8.56 6.74
CA GLU A 10 34.37 7.49 5.79
C GLU A 10 33.10 6.79 5.29
N ALA A 11 32.19 6.44 6.21
CA ALA A 11 30.92 5.78 5.89
C ALA A 11 29.95 6.67 5.06
N GLN A 12 30.16 7.98 5.02
CA GLN A 12 29.34 8.95 4.29
C GLN A 12 29.85 9.28 2.89
N GLN A 13 31.04 8.80 2.50
CA GLN A 13 31.58 9.06 1.17
C GLN A 13 30.71 8.41 0.06
N PRO A 14 30.76 8.93 -1.18
CA PRO A 14 30.12 8.27 -2.32
C PRO A 14 30.80 6.92 -2.58
N LEU A 15 30.04 5.83 -2.56
CA LEU A 15 30.57 4.47 -2.68
C LEU A 15 30.12 3.80 -3.98
N ALA A 16 31.01 3.02 -4.58
CA ALA A 16 30.66 2.09 -5.64
C ALA A 16 29.89 0.89 -5.07
N ALA A 17 29.12 0.20 -5.92
CA ALA A 17 28.27 -0.90 -5.48
C ALA A 17 29.02 -2.07 -4.80
N SER A 18 30.30 -2.24 -5.16
CA SER A 18 31.21 -3.22 -4.55
C SER A 18 31.61 -2.89 -3.11
N GLU A 19 31.36 -1.67 -2.63
CA GLU A 19 31.91 -1.17 -1.35
C GLU A 19 30.85 -1.09 -0.24
N PHE A 20 29.58 -1.40 -0.54
CA PHE A 20 28.48 -1.28 0.43
C PHE A 20 28.61 -2.21 1.64
N ALA A 21 29.13 -3.42 1.47
CA ALA A 21 29.37 -4.34 2.58
C ALA A 21 30.38 -3.75 3.58
N SER A 22 31.45 -3.13 3.08
CA SER A 22 32.46 -2.44 3.89
C SER A 22 31.85 -1.25 4.65
N ALA A 23 31.00 -0.46 3.99
CA ALA A 23 30.37 0.69 4.61
C ALA A 23 29.38 0.34 5.73
N VAL A 24 28.66 -0.78 5.61
CA VAL A 24 27.80 -1.29 6.69
C VAL A 24 28.64 -1.75 7.88
N GLU A 25 29.76 -2.42 7.64
CA GLU A 25 30.70 -2.86 8.68
C GLU A 25 31.32 -1.65 9.41
N ILE A 26 31.81 -0.65 8.67
CA ILE A 26 32.31 0.62 9.21
C ILE A 26 31.22 1.33 10.03
N ALA A 27 29.98 1.37 9.53
CA ALA A 27 28.85 1.98 10.27
C ALA A 27 28.46 1.18 11.53
N ASN A 28 28.68 -0.13 11.55
CA ASN A 28 28.48 -0.97 12.73
C ASN A 28 29.55 -0.70 13.79
N ASP A 29 30.82 -0.62 13.39
CA ASP A 29 31.93 -0.34 14.29
C ASP A 29 31.89 1.10 14.83
N ALA A 30 31.57 2.08 13.98
CA ALA A 30 31.31 3.44 14.44
C ALA A 30 30.17 3.49 15.47
N GLY A 31 29.09 2.72 15.26
CA GLY A 31 27.96 2.64 16.20
C GLY A 31 28.34 2.15 17.59
N ARG A 32 29.30 1.22 17.68
CA ARG A 32 29.83 0.72 18.97
C ARG A 32 30.63 1.80 19.70
N LEU A 33 31.25 2.73 18.98
CA LEU A 33 32.10 3.80 19.52
C LEU A 33 31.35 5.09 19.87
N VAL A 34 30.23 5.36 19.20
CA VAL A 34 29.42 6.59 19.34
C VAL A 34 28.58 6.62 20.63
N GLY A 35 28.26 5.46 21.21
CA GLY A 35 27.45 5.37 22.43
C GLY A 35 26.01 5.85 22.21
N LYS A 36 25.49 6.73 23.09
CA LYS A 36 24.09 7.23 23.05
C LYS A 36 23.91 8.58 22.32
N ASN A 37 24.90 9.04 21.55
CA ASN A 37 24.83 10.33 20.87
C ASN A 37 23.83 10.28 19.69
N LYS A 38 22.62 10.84 19.90
CA LYS A 38 21.50 10.69 18.94
C LYS A 38 21.81 11.20 17.52
N PRO A 39 22.38 12.41 17.31
CA PRO A 39 22.78 12.86 15.97
C PRO A 39 23.73 11.91 15.22
N GLU A 40 24.76 11.40 15.91
CA GLU A 40 25.74 10.50 15.29
C GLU A 40 25.11 9.12 15.01
N LEU A 41 24.24 8.62 15.89
CA LEU A 41 23.45 7.41 15.63
C LEU A 41 22.47 7.58 14.46
N ALA A 42 21.85 8.75 14.31
CA ALA A 42 20.95 9.04 13.20
C ALA A 42 21.69 9.04 11.86
N ALA A 43 22.91 9.60 11.84
CA ALA A 43 23.77 9.60 10.67
C ALA A 43 24.22 8.17 10.28
N LEU A 44 24.54 7.32 11.25
CA LEU A 44 24.88 5.91 11.00
C LEU A 44 23.69 5.11 10.47
N ALA A 45 22.51 5.28 11.08
CA ALA A 45 21.27 4.66 10.59
C ALA A 45 20.96 5.09 9.15
N THR A 46 21.22 6.35 8.81
CA THR A 46 21.08 6.86 7.44
C THR A 46 22.02 6.17 6.44
N VAL A 47 23.27 5.90 6.82
CA VAL A 47 24.23 5.17 5.96
C VAL A 47 23.73 3.74 5.73
N ARG A 48 23.33 3.04 6.79
CA ARG A 48 22.79 1.68 6.69
C ARG A 48 21.55 1.62 5.82
N ALA A 49 20.65 2.59 5.97
CA ALA A 49 19.45 2.69 5.15
C ALA A 49 19.78 2.84 3.66
N LYS A 50 20.76 3.67 3.31
CA LYS A 50 21.25 3.82 1.93
C LYS A 50 21.87 2.53 1.39
N CYS A 51 22.75 1.89 2.16
CA CYS A 51 23.40 0.64 1.75
C CYS A 51 22.37 -0.47 1.52
N ALA A 52 21.43 -0.64 2.44
CA ALA A 52 20.34 -1.60 2.33
C ALA A 52 19.47 -1.33 1.09
N TYR A 53 19.11 -0.07 0.84
CA TYR A 53 18.36 0.33 -0.35
C TYR A 53 19.08 -0.04 -1.66
N LEU A 54 20.40 0.23 -1.73
CA LEU A 54 21.20 -0.07 -2.93
C LEU A 54 21.44 -1.58 -3.12
N GLN A 55 21.40 -2.35 -2.04
CA GLN A 55 21.42 -3.81 -2.04
C GLN A 55 20.03 -4.43 -2.29
N LYS A 56 18.99 -3.60 -2.44
CA LYS A 56 17.59 -4.01 -2.62
C LYS A 56 16.99 -4.71 -1.40
N ASP A 57 17.54 -4.47 -0.21
CA ASP A 57 16.95 -4.85 1.08
C ASP A 57 16.13 -3.66 1.61
N TYR A 58 14.94 -3.47 1.02
CA TYR A 58 14.12 -2.29 1.26
C TYR A 58 13.46 -2.27 2.64
N THR A 59 13.21 -3.44 3.23
CA THR A 59 12.72 -3.58 4.60
C THR A 59 13.76 -3.05 5.58
N LEU A 60 15.03 -3.47 5.47
CA LEU A 60 16.10 -2.93 6.30
C LEU A 60 16.33 -1.44 6.00
N ALA A 61 16.21 -1.01 4.74
CA ALA A 61 16.31 0.39 4.37
C ALA A 61 15.26 1.26 5.07
N TYR A 62 14.01 0.80 5.11
CA TYR A 62 12.92 1.46 5.80
C TYR A 62 13.14 1.50 7.32
N GLN A 63 13.49 0.37 7.93
CA GLN A 63 13.73 0.28 9.39
C GLN A 63 14.85 1.25 9.84
N GLU A 64 15.96 1.29 9.11
CA GLU A 64 17.08 2.17 9.44
C GLU A 64 16.77 3.65 9.14
N ALA A 65 15.98 3.96 8.11
CA ALA A 65 15.50 5.33 7.90
C ALA A 65 14.47 5.77 8.96
N ALA A 66 13.62 4.87 9.45
CA ALA A 66 12.68 5.14 10.53
C ALA A 66 13.45 5.47 11.81
N ARG A 67 14.46 4.65 12.12
CA ARG A 67 15.38 4.87 13.25
C ARG A 67 16.12 6.21 13.13
N ALA A 68 16.61 6.58 11.94
CA ALA A 68 17.25 7.88 11.72
C ALA A 68 16.29 9.05 12.00
N SER A 69 15.04 8.93 11.55
CA SER A 69 13.98 9.92 11.78
C SER A 69 13.61 10.05 13.27
N GLU A 70 13.52 8.94 14.00
CA GLU A 70 13.25 8.95 15.46
C GLU A 70 14.38 9.59 16.26
N LEU A 71 15.63 9.37 15.86
CA LEU A 71 16.80 9.92 16.54
C LEU A 71 16.99 11.42 16.27
N ALA A 72 16.47 11.93 15.16
CA ALA A 72 16.56 13.33 14.76
C ALA A 72 15.27 13.80 14.03
N PRO A 73 14.15 13.97 14.76
CA PRO A 73 12.83 14.23 14.18
C PRO A 73 12.70 15.57 13.45
N ASP A 74 13.54 16.55 13.80
CA ASP A 74 13.57 17.87 13.16
C ASP A 74 14.34 17.88 11.83
N ASN A 75 15.01 16.77 11.47
CA ASN A 75 15.80 16.67 10.25
C ASN A 75 14.92 16.29 9.05
N LYS A 76 14.63 17.27 8.20
CA LYS A 76 13.78 17.12 7.01
C LYS A 76 14.33 16.13 5.96
N ASP A 77 15.65 15.94 5.87
CA ASP A 77 16.25 14.96 4.94
C ASP A 77 15.91 13.52 5.37
N TYR A 78 15.89 13.25 6.67
CA TYR A 78 15.56 11.91 7.20
C TYR A 78 14.08 11.59 7.01
N ALA A 79 13.21 12.57 7.25
CA ALA A 79 11.78 12.42 6.98
C ALA A 79 11.49 12.19 5.48
N ALA A 80 12.20 12.90 4.59
CA ALA A 80 12.06 12.72 3.15
C ALA A 80 12.53 11.32 2.70
N ARG A 81 13.66 10.83 3.21
CA ARG A 81 14.17 9.49 2.91
C ARG A 81 13.31 8.38 3.47
N LEU A 82 12.78 8.55 4.67
CA LEU A 82 11.80 7.62 5.23
C LEU A 82 10.56 7.55 4.33
N ALA A 83 10.08 8.67 3.80
CA ALA A 83 8.97 8.66 2.83
C ALA A 83 9.34 7.93 1.53
N THR A 84 10.54 8.18 0.98
CA THR A 84 11.05 7.50 -0.22
C THR A 84 11.20 5.99 -0.01
N TYR A 85 11.79 5.57 1.12
CA TYR A 85 11.99 4.16 1.40
C TYR A 85 10.72 3.48 1.85
N LYS A 86 9.79 4.19 2.48
CA LYS A 86 8.43 3.68 2.71
C LYS A 86 7.71 3.44 1.39
N GLN A 87 7.84 4.34 0.42
CA GLN A 87 7.28 4.13 -0.91
C GLN A 87 7.95 2.93 -1.61
N ALA A 88 9.27 2.81 -1.52
CA ALA A 88 10.00 1.68 -2.12
C ALA A 88 9.80 0.34 -1.40
N ASP A 89 9.59 0.35 -0.07
CA ASP A 89 9.22 -0.79 0.77
C ASP A 89 7.78 -1.23 0.49
N LEU A 90 6.86 -0.27 0.27
CA LEU A 90 5.52 -0.57 -0.25
C LEU A 90 5.58 -1.16 -1.67
N GLU A 91 6.57 -0.78 -2.48
CA GLU A 91 6.87 -1.39 -3.79
C GLU A 91 7.64 -2.73 -3.69
N HIS A 92 8.16 -3.12 -2.51
CA HIS A 92 9.00 -4.32 -2.30
C HIS A 92 8.64 -5.14 -1.05
N VAL A 93 7.39 -5.10 -0.58
CA VAL A 93 6.89 -6.03 0.43
C VAL A 93 7.18 -7.46 -0.09
N ASP A 94 7.97 -8.25 0.65
CA ASP A 94 8.29 -9.62 0.25
C ASP A 94 6.98 -10.38 0.02
N ARG A 95 6.92 -11.19 -1.04
CA ARG A 95 5.84 -12.13 -1.29
C ARG A 95 5.49 -12.93 -0.04
N ALA A 96 6.44 -13.30 0.82
CA ALA A 96 6.14 -13.98 2.09
C ALA A 96 5.39 -13.10 3.11
N GLU A 97 5.73 -11.81 3.23
CA GLU A 97 5.08 -10.84 4.12
C GLU A 97 3.71 -10.40 3.58
N LEU A 98 3.60 -10.23 2.26
CA LEU A 98 2.33 -10.12 1.58
C LEU A 98 1.48 -11.35 1.88
N MET A 99 2.01 -12.55 1.68
CA MET A 99 1.27 -13.81 1.88
C MET A 99 0.93 -14.12 3.35
N SER A 100 1.37 -13.30 4.31
CA SER A 100 0.89 -13.36 5.69
C SER A 100 -0.63 -13.11 5.74
N ALA A 101 -1.36 -13.98 6.45
CA ALA A 101 -2.79 -13.77 6.69
C ALA A 101 -3.09 -12.43 7.41
N ASP A 102 -2.06 -11.82 8.01
CA ASP A 102 -2.15 -10.65 8.86
C ASP A 102 -1.68 -9.35 8.15
N PHE A 103 -1.25 -9.41 6.88
CA PHE A 103 -0.92 -8.17 6.16
C PHE A 103 -2.15 -7.28 6.04
N ARG A 104 -2.00 -6.03 6.49
CA ARG A 104 -2.97 -4.95 6.34
C ARG A 104 -2.22 -3.76 5.79
N PHE A 105 -2.81 -3.07 4.82
CA PHE A 105 -2.30 -1.74 4.47
C PHE A 105 -2.27 -0.88 5.73
N PRO A 106 -1.25 -0.02 5.89
CA PRO A 106 -1.26 1.00 6.92
C PRO A 106 -2.59 1.76 6.86
N PRO A 107 -3.21 2.08 8.01
CA PRO A 107 -4.48 2.80 8.01
C PRO A 107 -4.34 4.09 7.22
N ALA A 108 -5.24 4.27 6.25
CA ALA A 108 -5.24 5.43 5.38
C ALA A 108 -5.29 6.72 6.22
N LYS A 109 -4.41 7.67 5.88
CA LYS A 109 -4.32 8.93 6.61
C LYS A 109 -5.02 10.02 5.82
N ARG A 110 -5.76 10.88 6.51
CA ARG A 110 -6.32 12.06 5.84
C ARG A 110 -5.19 12.94 5.31
N SER A 111 -5.17 13.15 4.00
CA SER A 111 -4.31 14.07 3.29
C SER A 111 -5.08 15.36 3.00
N GLY A 112 -4.37 16.51 2.96
CA GLY A 112 -4.99 17.82 2.72
C GLY A 112 -5.47 18.03 1.26
N GLY A 113 -5.30 17.03 0.39
CA GLY A 113 -5.64 17.08 -1.03
C GLY A 113 -6.57 15.94 -1.42
N SER A 114 -7.38 16.15 -2.47
CA SER A 114 -8.22 15.09 -3.04
C SER A 114 -7.46 14.37 -4.14
N HIS A 115 -7.31 13.04 -4.03
CA HIS A 115 -6.64 12.24 -5.06
C HIS A 115 -7.53 11.12 -5.61
N THR A 116 -7.23 10.72 -6.86
CA THR A 116 -7.86 9.58 -7.51
C THR A 116 -6.78 8.62 -8.01
N GLY A 117 -6.82 7.39 -7.55
CA GLY A 117 -5.90 6.33 -7.93
C GLY A 117 -6.38 4.99 -7.40
N ILE A 118 -5.99 3.92 -8.08
CA ILE A 118 -6.29 2.56 -7.66
C ILE A 118 -5.00 1.77 -7.72
N TYR A 119 -4.63 1.18 -6.59
CA TYR A 119 -3.48 0.32 -6.45
C TYR A 119 -3.94 -1.11 -6.23
N ILE A 120 -3.29 -2.06 -6.90
CA ILE A 120 -3.51 -3.49 -6.74
C ILE A 120 -2.17 -4.19 -6.62
N LEU A 121 -2.08 -5.13 -5.69
CA LEU A 121 -0.96 -6.02 -5.52
C LEU A 121 -1.47 -7.45 -5.45
N SER A 122 -1.13 -8.24 -6.47
CA SER A 122 -1.48 -9.66 -6.52
C SER A 122 -0.29 -10.48 -6.05
N SER A 123 -0.51 -11.38 -5.10
CA SER A 123 0.58 -12.18 -4.51
C SER A 123 1.14 -13.29 -5.42
N ASN A 124 0.43 -13.68 -6.48
CA ASN A 124 0.76 -14.88 -7.24
C ASN A 124 0.43 -14.78 -8.73
N GLU A 125 1.35 -15.17 -9.60
CA GLU A 125 1.14 -15.25 -11.06
C GLU A 125 -0.01 -16.16 -11.49
N GLN A 126 -0.35 -17.14 -10.65
CA GLN A 126 -1.47 -18.06 -10.82
C GLN A 126 -2.81 -17.48 -10.38
N GLU A 127 -2.83 -16.28 -9.78
CA GLU A 127 -4.06 -15.59 -9.43
C GLU A 127 -4.82 -15.16 -10.69
N TRP A 128 -6.13 -15.36 -10.72
CA TRP A 128 -6.93 -15.09 -11.92
C TRP A 128 -6.91 -13.62 -12.32
N VAL A 129 -6.95 -12.73 -11.34
CA VAL A 129 -6.99 -11.27 -11.55
C VAL A 129 -5.75 -10.64 -10.93
N GLY A 130 -5.07 -9.77 -11.69
CA GLY A 130 -3.77 -9.22 -11.29
C GLY A 130 -2.57 -10.07 -11.69
N ARG A 131 -2.64 -11.41 -11.55
CA ARG A 131 -1.60 -12.38 -11.98
C ARG A 131 -0.20 -12.06 -11.43
N GLY A 132 -0.08 -11.86 -10.13
CA GLY A 132 1.22 -11.64 -9.48
C GLY A 132 1.82 -10.27 -9.75
N ARG A 133 1.06 -9.38 -10.39
CA ARG A 133 1.51 -8.03 -10.75
C ARG A 133 1.08 -7.03 -9.69
N GLU A 134 1.94 -6.04 -9.55
CA GLU A 134 1.60 -4.74 -9.00
C GLU A 134 1.03 -3.87 -10.13
N ILE A 135 -0.12 -3.24 -9.86
CA ILE A 135 -0.84 -2.44 -10.84
C ILE A 135 -1.26 -1.13 -10.18
N ASN A 136 -0.96 -0.02 -10.84
CA ASN A 136 -1.40 1.31 -10.43
C ASN A 136 -2.18 1.95 -11.58
N TRP A 137 -3.46 2.21 -11.37
CA TRP A 137 -4.31 2.93 -12.31
C TRP A 137 -4.55 4.36 -11.85
N SER A 138 -4.44 5.30 -12.79
CA SER A 138 -4.63 6.71 -12.51
C SER A 138 -5.45 7.39 -13.61
N PRO A 139 -6.24 8.43 -13.29
CA PRO A 139 -7.03 9.15 -14.29
C PRO A 139 -6.17 9.90 -15.33
N ARG A 140 -4.85 10.01 -15.09
CA ARG A 140 -3.91 10.59 -16.06
C ARG A 140 -3.70 9.68 -17.28
N ARG A 141 -3.81 8.36 -17.09
CA ARG A 141 -3.56 7.35 -18.13
C ARG A 141 -4.81 6.52 -18.44
N ASP A 142 -5.58 6.20 -17.41
CA ASP A 142 -6.65 5.21 -17.43
C ASP A 142 -8.02 5.87 -17.25
N LYS A 143 -9.06 5.32 -17.89
CA LYS A 143 -10.42 5.79 -17.69
C LYS A 143 -11.02 5.08 -16.48
N ILE A 144 -11.23 5.82 -15.40
CA ILE A 144 -11.82 5.31 -14.17
C ILE A 144 -13.24 5.84 -14.01
N LYS A 145 -14.22 4.94 -13.99
CA LYS A 145 -15.64 5.24 -13.73
C LYS A 145 -16.03 4.66 -12.38
N VAL A 146 -16.62 5.48 -11.52
CA VAL A 146 -17.08 5.06 -10.19
C VAL A 146 -18.57 5.33 -10.09
N ASN A 147 -19.34 4.27 -9.88
CA ASN A 147 -20.79 4.29 -9.84
C ASN A 147 -21.30 3.71 -8.51
N PRO A 148 -22.44 4.21 -7.99
CA PRO A 148 -23.13 3.54 -6.90
C PRO A 148 -23.55 2.12 -7.33
N SER A 149 -23.37 1.15 -6.45
CA SER A 149 -23.90 -0.20 -6.62
C SER A 149 -25.17 -0.36 -5.78
N TYR A 150 -26.24 -0.82 -6.43
CA TYR A 150 -27.56 -0.98 -5.83
C TYR A 150 -27.93 -2.45 -5.70
N SER A 151 -28.70 -2.75 -4.67
CA SER A 151 -29.50 -3.97 -4.58
C SER A 151 -30.71 -3.93 -5.50
N TYR A 152 -31.37 -5.08 -5.63
CA TYR A 152 -32.61 -5.25 -6.41
C TYR A 152 -33.73 -4.26 -6.03
N ASP A 153 -33.81 -3.81 -4.77
CA ASP A 153 -34.83 -2.86 -4.32
C ASP A 153 -34.59 -1.40 -4.76
N GLY A 154 -33.38 -1.06 -5.24
CA GLY A 154 -33.01 0.26 -5.78
C GLY A 154 -33.08 1.44 -4.81
N LYS A 155 -33.37 1.23 -3.52
CA LYS A 155 -33.69 2.33 -2.58
C LYS A 155 -32.47 3.09 -2.05
N ALA A 156 -31.35 2.40 -1.92
CA ALA A 156 -30.10 3.00 -1.43
C ALA A 156 -28.89 2.29 -2.05
N PRO A 157 -27.80 3.01 -2.33
CA PRO A 157 -26.54 2.37 -2.66
C PRO A 157 -26.09 1.47 -1.52
N ARG A 158 -25.94 0.19 -1.82
CA ARG A 158 -25.36 -0.79 -0.89
C ARG A 158 -23.88 -0.98 -1.12
N GLY A 159 -23.33 -0.31 -2.14
CA GLY A 159 -21.95 -0.49 -2.55
C GLY A 159 -21.45 0.57 -3.52
N VAL A 160 -20.24 0.31 -4.01
CA VAL A 160 -19.57 1.09 -5.05
C VAL A 160 -19.01 0.12 -6.08
N ASN A 161 -19.28 0.39 -7.36
CA ASN A 161 -18.71 -0.32 -8.50
C ASN A 161 -17.72 0.60 -9.21
N ILE A 162 -16.53 0.09 -9.47
CA ILE A 162 -15.45 0.80 -10.13
C ILE A 162 -15.12 0.06 -11.41
N SER A 163 -15.14 0.76 -12.53
CA SER A 163 -14.77 0.23 -13.83
C SER A 163 -13.54 0.97 -14.32
N ILE A 164 -12.52 0.22 -14.69
CA ILE A 164 -11.26 0.73 -15.25
C ILE A 164 -11.15 0.25 -16.68
N GLU A 165 -10.89 1.17 -17.61
CA GLU A 165 -10.40 0.86 -18.96
C GLU A 165 -8.99 1.43 -19.06
N THR A 166 -7.99 0.58 -19.28
CA THR A 166 -6.59 0.99 -19.33
C THR A 166 -6.24 1.59 -20.69
N ALA A 167 -5.11 2.30 -20.77
CA ALA A 167 -4.60 2.83 -22.04
C ALA A 167 -4.35 1.72 -23.08
N GLU A 168 -4.05 0.51 -22.62
CA GLU A 168 -3.81 -0.68 -23.44
C GLU A 168 -5.11 -1.45 -23.78
N HIS A 169 -6.29 -0.86 -23.54
CA HIS A 169 -7.61 -1.45 -23.79
C HIS A 169 -7.94 -2.70 -22.98
N SER A 170 -7.25 -2.96 -21.87
CA SER A 170 -7.72 -3.90 -20.85
C SER A 170 -8.88 -3.30 -20.06
N TRP A 171 -9.74 -4.16 -19.53
CA TRP A 171 -10.84 -3.73 -18.66
C TRP A 171 -10.80 -4.46 -17.32
N TYR A 172 -11.13 -3.73 -16.26
CA TYR A 172 -11.23 -4.27 -14.90
C TYR A 172 -12.48 -3.72 -14.21
N ASN A 173 -13.02 -4.50 -13.27
CA ASN A 173 -14.12 -4.12 -12.42
C ASN A 173 -13.83 -4.51 -10.97
N ILE A 174 -14.04 -3.57 -10.06
CA ILE A 174 -13.99 -3.80 -8.60
C ILE A 174 -15.32 -3.37 -8.01
N THR A 175 -15.98 -4.27 -7.28
CA THR A 175 -17.25 -4.00 -6.60
C THR A 175 -17.10 -4.23 -5.09
N PHE A 176 -17.48 -3.22 -4.31
CA PHE A 176 -17.62 -3.29 -2.85
C PHE A 176 -19.11 -3.24 -2.50
N SER A 177 -19.58 -4.09 -1.61
CA SER A 177 -20.96 -4.10 -1.13
C SER A 177 -21.02 -4.39 0.38
N ALA A 178 -21.83 -3.63 1.11
CA ALA A 178 -22.16 -3.85 2.51
C ALA A 178 -23.32 -4.86 2.72
N GLY A 179 -23.70 -5.59 1.68
CA GLY A 179 -24.75 -6.61 1.74
C GLY A 179 -26.15 -6.02 1.68
N GLU A 180 -26.99 -6.28 2.69
CA GLU A 180 -28.33 -5.66 2.80
C GLU A 180 -28.33 -4.22 3.30
N LYS A 181 -27.20 -3.76 3.84
CA LYS A 181 -27.08 -2.42 4.43
C LYS A 181 -26.53 -1.43 3.41
N ALA A 182 -26.83 -0.16 3.62
CA ALA A 182 -26.16 0.92 2.88
C ALA A 182 -24.67 0.91 3.21
N ILE A 183 -23.82 1.12 2.20
CA ILE A 183 -22.37 1.24 2.42
C ILE A 183 -22.08 2.53 3.18
N ARG A 184 -21.17 2.44 4.15
CA ARG A 184 -20.74 3.53 5.04
C ARG A 184 -19.30 3.27 5.48
N PRO A 185 -18.59 4.26 6.02
CA PRO A 185 -17.28 4.03 6.62
C PRO A 185 -17.34 2.93 7.68
N GLY A 186 -16.36 2.04 7.66
CA GLY A 186 -16.31 0.87 8.53
C GLY A 186 -15.58 -0.33 7.91
N HIS A 187 -15.43 -1.37 8.71
CA HIS A 187 -14.78 -2.63 8.33
C HIS A 187 -15.83 -3.68 7.99
N PHE A 188 -15.62 -4.38 6.89
CA PHE A 188 -16.52 -5.37 6.33
C PHE A 188 -15.76 -6.66 6.04
N ARG A 189 -16.19 -7.75 6.66
CA ARG A 189 -15.65 -9.09 6.38
C ARG A 189 -16.48 -9.77 5.31
N VAL A 190 -15.82 -10.35 4.33
CA VAL A 190 -16.43 -11.07 3.21
C VAL A 190 -16.29 -12.56 3.47
N SER A 191 -17.43 -13.25 3.56
CA SER A 191 -17.50 -14.70 3.74
C SER A 191 -17.41 -15.40 2.40
N ARG A 192 -16.77 -16.57 2.39
CA ARG A 192 -16.78 -17.51 1.25
C ARG A 192 -18.15 -18.17 1.05
N ASP A 193 -19.07 -18.05 2.01
CA ASP A 193 -20.37 -18.69 1.91
C ASP A 193 -21.20 -18.11 0.75
N HIS A 194 -21.32 -18.88 -0.32
CA HIS A 194 -22.10 -18.54 -1.52
C HIS A 194 -23.58 -18.22 -1.20
N TYR A 195 -24.11 -18.75 -0.09
CA TYR A 195 -25.49 -18.52 0.33
C TYR A 195 -25.67 -17.29 1.21
N ASP A 196 -24.58 -16.65 1.67
CA ASP A 196 -24.64 -15.39 2.41
C ASP A 196 -24.76 -14.19 1.46
N TRP A 197 -25.87 -14.12 0.72
CA TRP A 197 -26.18 -12.99 -0.15
C TRP A 197 -26.51 -11.70 0.63
N ARG A 198 -26.70 -11.81 1.95
CA ARG A 198 -27.04 -10.69 2.85
C ARG A 198 -25.81 -10.01 3.43
N GLY A 199 -24.69 -10.72 3.49
CA GLY A 199 -23.40 -10.24 3.99
C GLY A 199 -22.66 -9.32 3.01
N PRO A 200 -21.57 -8.69 3.48
CA PRO A 200 -20.70 -7.88 2.64
C PRO A 200 -20.06 -8.71 1.52
N ARG A 201 -19.84 -8.06 0.36
CA ARG A 201 -19.23 -8.69 -0.81
C ARG A 201 -18.16 -7.80 -1.40
N LEU A 202 -17.11 -8.45 -1.90
CA LEU A 202 -16.03 -7.85 -2.65
C LEU A 202 -15.82 -8.70 -3.88
N SER A 203 -15.76 -8.08 -5.06
CA SER A 203 -15.45 -8.78 -6.30
C SER A 203 -14.47 -7.96 -7.12
N PHE A 204 -13.47 -8.64 -7.67
CA PHE A 204 -12.47 -8.10 -8.57
C PHE A 204 -12.41 -8.99 -9.80
N SER A 205 -12.57 -8.39 -10.97
CA SER A 205 -12.55 -9.06 -12.27
C SER A 205 -11.89 -8.18 -13.33
N GLY A 206 -11.44 -8.78 -14.42
CA GLY A 206 -10.89 -8.06 -15.56
C GLY A 206 -10.45 -9.00 -16.68
N ASP A 207 -10.48 -8.50 -17.92
CA ASP A 207 -10.07 -9.21 -19.15
C ASP A 207 -10.65 -10.64 -19.25
N GLY A 208 -11.93 -10.80 -18.94
CA GLY A 208 -12.64 -12.08 -19.00
C GLY A 208 -12.30 -13.04 -17.85
N ARG A 209 -11.53 -12.59 -16.86
CA ARG A 209 -11.20 -13.35 -15.65
C ARG A 209 -11.89 -12.72 -14.45
N ALA A 210 -12.32 -13.57 -13.54
CA ALA A 210 -12.84 -13.15 -12.25
C ALA A 210 -12.33 -14.11 -11.21
N ASN A 211 -12.10 -13.60 -10.01
CA ASN A 211 -12.11 -14.46 -8.85
C ASN A 211 -13.55 -14.88 -8.59
N SER A 212 -13.77 -16.18 -8.42
CA SER A 212 -15.01 -16.68 -7.85
C SER A 212 -14.79 -17.07 -6.39
N ASN A 213 -15.89 -17.25 -5.66
CA ASN A 213 -15.89 -17.69 -4.27
C ASN A 213 -15.07 -16.78 -3.33
N ASP A 214 -15.31 -15.48 -3.47
CA ASP A 214 -14.54 -14.41 -2.83
C ASP A 214 -14.67 -14.45 -1.31
N SER A 215 -13.54 -14.49 -0.61
CA SER A 215 -13.44 -14.20 0.82
C SER A 215 -12.45 -13.07 1.05
N GLY A 216 -12.43 -12.53 2.27
CA GLY A 216 -11.48 -11.50 2.66
C GLY A 216 -12.18 -10.39 3.42
N GLU A 217 -11.80 -9.15 3.13
CA GLU A 217 -12.32 -7.99 3.82
C GLU A 217 -12.01 -6.70 3.10
N PHE A 218 -12.76 -5.66 3.44
CA PHE A 218 -12.45 -4.31 3.04
C PHE A 218 -12.79 -3.32 4.15
N VAL A 219 -12.06 -2.22 4.19
CA VAL A 219 -12.30 -1.09 5.08
C VAL A 219 -12.68 0.09 4.22
N VAL A 220 -13.86 0.66 4.44
CA VAL A 220 -14.28 1.92 3.83
C VAL A 220 -13.86 3.05 4.77
N HIS A 221 -13.01 3.95 4.29
CA HIS A 221 -12.56 5.12 5.04
C HIS A 221 -13.49 6.31 4.79
N GLU A 222 -13.93 6.48 3.56
CA GLU A 222 -14.91 7.49 3.17
C GLU A 222 -15.82 6.97 2.06
N VAL A 223 -17.08 7.42 2.08
CA VAL A 223 -18.01 7.27 0.97
C VAL A 223 -19.02 8.41 1.01
N THR A 224 -19.10 9.16 -0.08
CA THR A 224 -20.04 10.26 -0.23
C THR A 224 -20.80 10.10 -1.53
N PHE A 225 -22.13 10.16 -1.47
CA PHE A 225 -22.99 10.14 -2.65
C PHE A 225 -23.58 11.54 -2.91
N SER A 226 -24.00 11.79 -4.14
CA SER A 226 -24.84 12.95 -4.46
C SER A 226 -26.18 12.85 -3.71
N GLN A 227 -26.89 13.98 -3.59
CA GLN A 227 -28.17 14.05 -2.88
C GLN A 227 -29.22 13.07 -3.45
N ASP A 228 -29.24 12.89 -4.77
CA ASP A 228 -30.10 11.92 -5.47
C ASP A 228 -29.55 10.46 -5.42
N LYS A 229 -28.39 10.26 -4.78
CA LYS A 229 -27.65 9.01 -4.65
C LYS A 229 -27.18 8.38 -5.96
N LYS A 230 -27.37 9.05 -7.11
CA LYS A 230 -27.03 8.52 -8.44
C LYS A 230 -25.56 8.60 -8.78
N ARG A 231 -24.75 9.35 -8.02
CA ARG A 231 -23.32 9.53 -8.26
C ARG A 231 -22.53 9.32 -6.97
N VAL A 232 -21.35 8.73 -7.11
CA VAL A 232 -20.32 8.73 -6.07
C VAL A 232 -19.55 10.04 -6.20
N LEU A 233 -19.47 10.82 -5.13
CA LEU A 233 -18.73 12.08 -5.07
C LEU A 233 -17.31 11.85 -4.57
N SER A 234 -17.15 10.98 -3.57
CA SER A 234 -15.85 10.54 -3.05
C SER A 234 -15.95 9.12 -2.50
N PHE A 235 -14.86 8.36 -2.59
CA PHE A 235 -14.77 7.00 -2.05
C PHE A 235 -13.33 6.62 -1.77
N ALA A 236 -13.10 5.99 -0.62
CA ALA A 236 -11.82 5.40 -0.26
C ALA A 236 -12.05 4.07 0.44
N ALA A 237 -11.37 3.04 -0.05
CA ALA A 237 -11.37 1.74 0.61
C ALA A 237 -10.02 1.04 0.43
N ASP A 238 -9.64 0.27 1.43
CA ASP A 238 -8.57 -0.71 1.33
C ASP A 238 -9.18 -2.10 1.41
N PHE A 239 -8.61 -3.06 0.69
CA PHE A 239 -9.16 -4.41 0.66
C PHE A 239 -8.13 -5.50 0.51
N LEU A 240 -8.57 -6.67 0.93
CA LEU A 240 -7.96 -7.97 0.72
C LEU A 240 -9.05 -8.89 0.16
N GLN A 241 -8.79 -9.44 -1.02
CA GLN A 241 -9.62 -10.48 -1.60
C GLN A 241 -8.81 -11.77 -1.72
N LYS A 242 -9.46 -12.91 -1.47
CA LYS A 242 -8.96 -14.25 -1.72
C LYS A 242 -9.98 -14.97 -2.58
N GLY A 243 -9.62 -15.27 -3.82
CA GLY A 243 -10.43 -16.06 -4.75
C GLY A 243 -10.30 -17.56 -4.50
N ASP A 244 -10.66 -18.38 -5.48
CA ASP A 244 -10.71 -19.85 -5.37
C ASP A 244 -9.38 -20.52 -5.00
N ARG A 245 -8.25 -19.89 -5.36
CA ARG A 245 -6.90 -20.42 -5.09
C ARG A 245 -6.32 -19.95 -3.76
N ASP A 246 -7.09 -19.17 -3.00
CA ASP A 246 -6.66 -18.52 -1.75
C ASP A 246 -5.41 -17.65 -1.90
N TYR A 247 -5.05 -17.26 -3.13
CA TYR A 247 -4.02 -16.26 -3.35
C TYR A 247 -4.59 -14.88 -3.04
N PRO A 248 -4.00 -14.16 -2.09
CA PRO A 248 -4.46 -12.84 -1.75
C PRO A 248 -4.16 -11.81 -2.85
N VAL A 249 -5.12 -10.93 -3.05
CA VAL A 249 -5.02 -9.69 -3.80
C VAL A 249 -5.34 -8.55 -2.85
N TRP A 250 -4.38 -7.66 -2.68
CA TRP A 250 -4.59 -6.42 -1.94
C TRP A 250 -4.87 -5.29 -2.89
N GLY A 251 -5.68 -4.34 -2.45
CA GLY A 251 -5.80 -3.09 -3.18
C GLY A 251 -6.21 -1.92 -2.33
N GLN A 252 -5.93 -0.75 -2.88
CA GLN A 252 -6.37 0.54 -2.35
C GLN A 252 -7.13 1.26 -3.45
N VAL A 253 -8.29 1.78 -3.11
CA VAL A 253 -9.10 2.62 -3.98
C VAL A 253 -9.18 3.99 -3.36
N ARG A 254 -8.94 4.99 -4.19
CA ARG A 254 -9.06 6.39 -3.84
C ARG A 254 -9.74 7.08 -5.01
N TYR A 255 -10.92 7.64 -4.79
CA TYR A 255 -11.68 8.37 -5.79
C TYR A 255 -12.09 9.70 -5.22
N ARG A 256 -11.43 10.77 -5.69
CA ARG A 256 -11.59 12.13 -5.17
C ARG A 256 -11.53 12.17 -3.63
N SER A 257 -10.62 11.36 -3.10
CA SER A 257 -10.52 11.03 -1.68
C SER A 257 -9.53 11.93 -0.99
N ALA A 258 -9.86 12.35 0.23
CA ALA A 258 -8.94 13.07 1.11
C ALA A 258 -8.13 12.12 2.02
N TYR A 259 -8.07 10.84 1.70
CA TYR A 259 -7.25 9.83 2.37
C TYR A 259 -6.16 9.35 1.43
N ASP A 260 -4.93 9.21 1.93
CA ASP A 260 -3.81 8.51 1.30
C ASP A 260 -3.62 7.14 1.98
#